data_AF-A0A1M7SHA1-F1
#
_entry.id   AF-A0A1M7SHA1-F1
#
_cell.length_a   1.000
_cell.length_b   1.000
_cell.length_c   1.000
_cell.angle_alpha   90.00
_cell.angle_beta   90.00
_cell.angle_gamma   90.00
#
_symmetry.space_group_name_H-M   'P 1'
#
loop_
_entity.id
_entity.type
_entity.pdbx_description
1 polymer ?
#
loop_
_entity_poly.entity_id
_entity_poly.type
_entity_poly.pdbx_seq_one_letter_code
_entity_poly.pdbx_strand_id
1 'polypeptide(L)'
;MTPFLRPPRAAAAAALLALSGCGGLAGLSAVTETAALYDLSPKTSFDADLPRVRRQVVVEEPTAWSYVDTDRVAVKVGPYRVEYFPAVRWVDRAPKMVQRLLVESLESSGALAAVGRQAVGLNSDYTLIADLREFEAVSVGGADEPVGVLVRLNVKVVAEPRGLIIASESFAARTRAASNGFDDVAEAFDQALGKVLRRAVEWGVRAIAADAAG
;
A
#
# COMPACT_ATOMS: atom_id res chain seq x y z
N MET A 1 -65.27 -26.61 -62.30
CA MET A 1 -64.51 -27.08 -61.12
C MET A 1 -63.04 -27.12 -61.50
N THR A 2 -62.26 -26.21 -60.88
CA THR A 2 -60.79 -26.18 -60.83
C THR A 2 -60.24 -27.42 -60.07
N PRO A 3 -58.91 -27.67 -60.00
CA PRO A 3 -57.77 -27.37 -60.89
C PRO A 3 -56.92 -28.65 -61.12
N PHE A 4 -55.75 -28.59 -61.80
CA PHE A 4 -54.50 -29.30 -61.42
C PHE A 4 -53.38 -28.92 -62.40
N LEU A 5 -52.75 -27.77 -62.17
CA LEU A 5 -51.43 -27.46 -62.72
C LEU A 5 -50.37 -28.13 -61.83
N ARG A 6 -49.51 -28.95 -62.43
CA ARG A 6 -48.19 -29.31 -61.89
C ARG A 6 -47.15 -28.37 -62.50
N PRO A 7 -46.38 -27.62 -61.69
CA PRO A 7 -45.09 -27.12 -62.10
C PRO A 7 -43.93 -27.96 -61.51
N PRO A 8 -42.71 -27.77 -62.03
CA PRO A 8 -41.71 -28.82 -62.14
C PRO A 8 -40.67 -28.83 -61.01
N ARG A 9 -40.00 -29.98 -60.94
CA ARG A 9 -38.71 -30.17 -60.26
C ARG A 9 -37.65 -29.28 -60.93
N ALA A 10 -37.11 -28.30 -60.21
CA ALA A 10 -35.71 -27.87 -60.25
C ALA A 10 -35.54 -26.60 -59.41
N ALA A 11 -34.84 -26.73 -58.28
CA ALA A 11 -33.95 -25.71 -57.67
C ALA A 11 -33.72 -26.09 -56.20
N ALA A 12 -32.94 -27.13 -55.96
CA ALA A 12 -32.38 -27.42 -54.65
C ALA A 12 -30.87 -27.57 -54.82
N ALA A 13 -30.14 -26.47 -54.58
CA ALA A 13 -28.75 -26.43 -54.10
C ALA A 13 -28.07 -25.09 -54.44
N ALA A 14 -28.46 -23.99 -53.79
CA ALA A 14 -27.62 -22.78 -53.72
C ALA A 14 -28.16 -21.78 -52.68
N ALA A 15 -28.18 -22.12 -51.39
CA ALA A 15 -28.40 -21.14 -50.31
C ALA A 15 -28.01 -21.70 -48.93
N LEU A 16 -26.72 -21.93 -48.68
CA LEU A 16 -26.19 -22.20 -47.33
C LEU A 16 -24.87 -21.45 -47.09
N LEU A 17 -24.88 -20.14 -47.38
CA LEU A 17 -23.81 -19.21 -47.02
C LEU A 17 -24.44 -17.94 -46.44
N ALA A 18 -25.00 -18.05 -45.23
CA ALA A 18 -25.28 -16.89 -44.41
C ALA A 18 -25.37 -17.33 -42.93
N LEU A 19 -24.72 -16.54 -42.07
CA LEU A 19 -24.68 -16.60 -40.60
C LEU A 19 -23.60 -17.49 -39.94
N SER A 20 -22.34 -17.22 -40.23
CA SER A 20 -21.24 -17.38 -39.26
C SER A 20 -20.68 -16.00 -38.91
N GLY A 21 -21.41 -15.22 -38.11
CA GLY A 21 -21.02 -13.86 -37.78
C GLY A 21 -21.89 -13.27 -36.67
N CYS A 22 -21.60 -13.66 -35.43
CA CYS A 22 -21.78 -12.88 -34.18
C CYS A 22 -21.45 -13.81 -32.98
N GLY A 23 -20.25 -14.40 -32.99
CA GLY A 23 -19.70 -15.14 -31.84
C GLY A 23 -18.67 -14.35 -31.04
N GLY A 24 -18.46 -13.08 -31.36
CA GLY A 24 -17.55 -12.19 -30.66
C GLY A 24 -18.31 -11.28 -29.72
N LEU A 25 -17.85 -11.20 -28.47
CA LEU A 25 -18.15 -10.19 -27.44
C LEU A 25 -19.19 -10.51 -26.35
N ALA A 26 -19.81 -11.70 -26.31
CA ALA A 26 -20.64 -12.10 -25.16
C ALA A 26 -19.83 -12.60 -23.93
N GLY A 27 -18.49 -12.57 -23.99
CA GLY A 27 -17.58 -13.07 -22.95
C GLY A 27 -16.81 -11.99 -22.19
N LEU A 28 -17.06 -10.69 -22.42
CA LEU A 28 -16.40 -9.61 -21.67
C LEU A 28 -17.12 -9.23 -20.37
N SER A 29 -18.22 -9.91 -20.04
CA SER A 29 -18.89 -9.77 -18.74
C SER A 29 -18.32 -10.76 -17.71
N ALA A 30 -17.02 -10.93 -17.67
CA ALA A 30 -16.37 -11.25 -16.40
C ALA A 30 -16.17 -9.92 -15.67
N VAL A 31 -17.27 -9.38 -15.13
CA VAL A 31 -17.18 -8.48 -13.98
C VAL A 31 -16.66 -9.36 -12.84
N THR A 32 -15.35 -9.63 -12.83
CA THR A 32 -14.64 -9.83 -11.57
C THR A 32 -14.98 -8.61 -10.75
N GLU A 33 -15.57 -8.78 -9.56
CA GLU A 33 -15.55 -7.73 -8.55
C GLU A 33 -14.11 -7.24 -8.42
N THR A 34 -13.78 -6.14 -9.09
CA THR A 34 -12.46 -5.54 -9.04
C THR A 34 -12.35 -4.96 -7.65
N ALA A 35 -11.50 -5.55 -6.81
CA ALA A 35 -11.28 -5.03 -5.47
C ALA A 35 -10.92 -3.55 -5.56
N ALA A 36 -11.58 -2.71 -4.76
CA ALA A 36 -11.25 -1.29 -4.70
C ALA A 36 -9.83 -1.13 -4.16
N LEU A 37 -9.02 -0.36 -4.87
CA LEU A 37 -7.63 -0.10 -4.50
C LEU A 37 -7.55 1.18 -3.68
N TYR A 38 -6.88 1.11 -2.54
CA TYR A 38 -6.64 2.23 -1.64
C TYR A 38 -5.15 2.52 -1.54
N ASP A 39 -4.82 3.80 -1.59
CA ASP A 39 -3.48 4.30 -1.31
C ASP A 39 -3.53 5.22 -0.09
N LEU A 40 -2.41 5.36 0.59
CA LEU A 40 -2.24 6.29 1.70
C LEU A 40 -1.33 7.44 1.27
N SER A 41 -1.32 8.51 2.07
CA SER A 41 -0.59 9.73 1.75
C SER A 41 0.74 9.83 2.51
N PRO A 42 1.77 10.44 1.91
CA PRO A 42 3.00 10.73 2.63
C PRO A 42 2.79 11.88 3.61
N LYS A 43 3.63 11.94 4.65
CA LYS A 43 3.61 13.06 5.57
C LYS A 43 4.42 14.22 5.00
N THR A 44 3.82 15.41 4.97
CA THR A 44 4.45 16.63 4.40
C THR A 44 4.62 17.77 5.41
N SER A 45 4.23 17.58 6.67
CA SER A 45 4.37 18.58 7.72
C SER A 45 5.18 18.07 8.91
N PHE A 46 6.23 18.82 9.23
CA PHE A 46 7.25 18.49 10.22
C PHE A 46 7.55 19.69 11.11
N ASP A 47 8.29 19.46 12.18
CA ASP A 47 8.77 20.52 13.07
C ASP A 47 9.60 21.58 12.33
N ALA A 48 9.37 22.85 12.68
CA ALA A 48 10.05 23.98 12.06
C ALA A 48 11.55 24.06 12.41
N ASP A 49 11.98 23.43 13.51
CA ASP A 49 13.37 23.38 13.98
C ASP A 49 14.11 22.12 13.52
N LEU A 50 13.53 21.32 12.61
CA LEU A 50 14.15 20.10 12.11
C LEU A 50 15.51 20.44 11.44
N PRO A 51 16.63 19.82 11.87
CA PRO A 51 17.94 20.19 11.37
C PRO A 51 18.09 19.79 9.90
N ARG A 52 18.75 20.67 9.13
CA ARG A 52 19.11 20.37 7.73
C ARG A 52 20.54 19.88 7.66
N VAL A 53 20.74 18.72 7.07
CA VAL A 53 22.05 18.07 6.96
C VAL A 53 22.33 17.63 5.52
N ARG A 54 23.56 17.82 5.08
CA ARG A 54 23.99 17.45 3.71
C ARG A 54 24.39 15.99 3.65
N ARG A 55 23.43 15.09 3.91
CA ARG A 55 23.63 13.63 3.92
C ARG A 55 22.66 12.94 2.98
N GLN A 56 23.13 11.86 2.38
CA GLN A 56 22.35 10.98 1.50
C GLN A 56 21.83 9.79 2.30
N VAL A 57 20.53 9.52 2.19
CA VAL A 57 19.87 8.45 2.94
C VAL A 57 19.21 7.47 1.98
N VAL A 58 19.48 6.19 2.18
CA VAL A 58 18.73 5.10 1.54
C VAL A 58 17.71 4.54 2.52
N VAL A 59 16.51 4.24 2.03
CA VAL A 59 15.48 3.54 2.79
C VAL A 59 15.32 2.14 2.21
N GLU A 60 15.55 1.12 3.04
CA GLU A 60 15.26 -0.27 2.67
C GLU A 60 13.76 -0.56 2.71
N GLU A 61 13.30 -1.60 2.00
CA GLU A 61 11.92 -2.05 2.13
C GLU A 61 11.71 -2.56 3.57
N PRO A 62 10.72 -2.06 4.32
CA PRO A 62 10.43 -2.55 5.66
C PRO A 62 10.18 -4.06 5.66
N THR A 63 10.80 -4.78 6.58
CA THR A 63 10.39 -6.15 6.87
C THR A 63 8.99 -6.14 7.51
N ALA A 64 8.23 -7.22 7.35
CA ALA A 64 6.89 -7.34 7.93
C ALA A 64 6.54 -8.81 8.17
N TRP A 65 5.57 -9.06 9.06
CA TRP A 65 4.97 -10.38 9.19
C TRP A 65 4.19 -10.74 7.92
N SER A 66 4.09 -12.03 7.59
CA SER A 66 3.47 -12.49 6.34
C SER A 66 2.01 -12.06 6.14
N TYR A 67 1.27 -11.83 7.23
CA TYR A 67 -0.12 -11.35 7.16
C TYR A 67 -0.24 -9.84 6.92
N VAL A 68 0.83 -9.09 7.15
CA VAL A 68 0.98 -7.67 6.79
C VAL A 68 1.67 -7.52 5.43
N ASP A 69 2.60 -8.43 5.10
CA ASP A 69 3.32 -8.44 3.82
C ASP A 69 2.45 -8.92 2.64
N THR A 70 1.38 -8.17 2.38
CA THR A 70 0.40 -8.44 1.35
C THR A 70 -0.30 -7.15 0.94
N ASP A 71 -1.03 -7.18 -0.17
CA ASP A 71 -1.92 -6.09 -0.61
C ASP A 71 -3.30 -6.16 0.06
N ARG A 72 -3.55 -7.17 0.90
CA ARG A 72 -4.79 -7.32 1.66
C ARG A 72 -4.79 -6.44 2.90
N VAL A 73 -5.95 -5.90 3.24
CA VAL A 73 -6.09 -5.09 4.44
C VAL A 73 -6.37 -6.01 5.63
N ALA A 74 -5.37 -6.19 6.48
CA ALA A 74 -5.43 -7.09 7.63
C ALA A 74 -6.34 -6.56 8.74
N VAL A 75 -7.08 -7.48 9.36
CA VAL A 75 -7.95 -7.22 10.51
C VAL A 75 -7.68 -8.25 11.59
N LYS A 76 -7.34 -7.83 12.80
CA LYS A 76 -7.31 -8.71 13.96
C LYS A 76 -8.67 -8.82 14.62
N VAL A 77 -9.18 -10.05 14.65
CA VAL A 77 -10.43 -10.42 15.31
C VAL A 77 -10.07 -11.16 16.59
N GLY A 78 -9.89 -10.40 17.67
CA GLY A 78 -9.36 -10.92 18.93
C GLY A 78 -7.84 -11.17 18.89
N PRO A 79 -7.29 -11.90 19.88
CA PRO A 79 -5.84 -11.97 20.08
C PRO A 79 -5.09 -12.86 19.08
N TYR A 80 -5.76 -13.86 18.50
CA TYR A 80 -5.10 -14.95 17.77
C TYR A 80 -5.61 -15.17 16.34
N ARG A 81 -6.56 -14.35 15.87
CA ARG A 81 -7.14 -14.48 14.53
C ARG A 81 -6.87 -13.24 13.72
N VAL A 82 -6.37 -13.45 12.51
CA VAL A 82 -6.23 -12.44 11.47
C VAL A 82 -7.18 -12.80 10.34
N GLU A 83 -7.96 -11.83 9.90
CA GLU A 83 -8.83 -11.87 8.73
C GLU A 83 -8.43 -10.73 7.79
N TYR A 84 -9.08 -10.63 6.64
CA TYR A 84 -8.85 -9.56 5.67
C TYR A 84 -10.17 -8.95 5.22
N PHE A 85 -10.21 -7.64 5.03
CA PHE A 85 -11.39 -7.01 4.43
C PHE A 85 -11.68 -7.61 3.04
N PRO A 86 -12.95 -7.92 2.73
CA PRO A 86 -13.35 -8.40 1.42
C PRO A 86 -13.39 -7.24 0.42
N ALA A 87 -13.16 -7.54 -0.87
CA ALA A 87 -13.34 -6.60 -1.98
C ALA A 87 -12.56 -5.26 -1.92
N VAL A 88 -11.55 -5.15 -1.05
CA VAL A 88 -10.64 -4.00 -0.97
C VAL A 88 -9.20 -4.47 -0.87
N ARG A 89 -8.28 -3.67 -1.40
CA ARG A 89 -6.83 -3.90 -1.38
C ARG A 89 -6.07 -2.60 -1.26
N TRP A 90 -4.86 -2.69 -0.74
CA TRP A 90 -3.85 -1.67 -0.93
C TRP A 90 -3.36 -1.66 -2.39
N VAL A 91 -2.89 -0.51 -2.87
CA VAL A 91 -2.31 -0.39 -4.22
C VAL A 91 -1.01 -1.19 -4.42
N ASP A 92 -0.30 -1.49 -3.33
CA ASP A 92 0.93 -2.29 -3.28
C ASP A 92 0.90 -3.14 -1.98
N ARG A 93 1.84 -4.09 -1.82
CA ARG A 93 2.06 -4.72 -0.51
C ARG A 93 2.33 -3.65 0.55
N ALA A 94 1.76 -3.81 1.75
CA ALA A 94 1.93 -2.83 2.84
C ALA A 94 3.38 -2.38 3.10
N PRO A 95 4.40 -3.27 3.21
CA PRO A 95 5.78 -2.82 3.41
C PRO A 95 6.31 -1.95 2.26
N LYS A 96 6.02 -2.32 1.01
CA LYS A 96 6.43 -1.56 -0.17
C LYS A 96 5.74 -0.19 -0.24
N MET A 97 4.45 -0.13 0.10
CA MET A 97 3.71 1.12 0.22
C MET A 97 4.31 2.01 1.32
N VAL A 98 4.56 1.46 2.51
CA VAL A 98 5.17 2.20 3.63
C VAL A 98 6.59 2.68 3.29
N GLN A 99 7.39 1.90 2.56
CA GLN A 99 8.70 2.35 2.06
C GLN A 99 8.56 3.60 1.19
N ARG A 100 7.64 3.56 0.21
CA ARG A 100 7.38 4.69 -0.68
C ARG A 100 6.99 5.93 0.11
N LEU A 101 6.04 5.80 1.03
CA LEU A 101 5.54 6.91 1.83
C LEU A 101 6.60 7.45 2.80
N LEU A 102 7.47 6.60 3.34
CA LEU A 102 8.60 7.02 4.17
C LEU A 102 9.64 7.81 3.35
N VAL A 103 9.98 7.36 2.14
CA VAL A 103 10.87 8.08 1.22
C VAL A 103 10.27 9.45 0.87
N GLU A 104 9.02 9.50 0.41
CA GLU A 104 8.34 10.75 0.05
C GLU A 104 8.20 11.69 1.27
N SER A 105 8.01 11.15 2.48
CA SER A 105 7.99 11.94 3.72
C SER A 105 9.36 12.53 4.05
N LEU A 106 10.43 11.74 3.93
CA LEU A 106 11.80 12.23 4.12
C LEU A 106 12.18 13.29 3.08
N GLU A 107 11.80 13.10 1.81
CA GLU A 107 12.03 14.07 0.73
C GLU A 107 11.27 15.39 1.00
N SER A 108 9.98 15.30 1.34
CA SER A 108 9.15 16.48 1.60
C SER A 108 9.58 17.26 2.85
N SER A 109 10.31 16.64 3.78
CA SER A 109 10.94 17.36 4.91
C SER A 109 11.97 18.40 4.45
N GLY A 110 12.61 18.20 3.29
CA GLY A 110 13.70 19.04 2.79
C GLY A 110 14.92 19.11 3.72
N ALA A 111 15.05 18.16 4.65
CA ALA A 111 16.11 18.16 5.67
C ALA A 111 17.38 17.42 5.25
N LEU A 112 17.30 16.59 4.21
CA LEU A 112 18.39 15.75 3.71
C LEU A 112 18.82 16.19 2.31
N ALA A 113 20.07 15.93 1.92
CA ALA A 113 20.56 16.29 0.59
C ALA A 113 19.96 15.41 -0.52
N ALA A 114 19.80 14.13 -0.23
CA ALA A 114 19.13 13.18 -1.10
C ALA A 114 18.52 12.06 -0.25
N VAL A 115 17.37 11.56 -0.71
CA VAL A 115 16.72 10.37 -0.17
C VAL A 115 16.44 9.46 -1.34
N GLY A 116 16.57 8.16 -1.16
CA GLY A 116 16.26 7.22 -2.20
C GLY A 116 15.99 5.82 -1.67
N ARG A 117 15.75 4.92 -2.60
CA ARG A 117 15.76 3.48 -2.36
C ARG A 117 17.11 2.93 -2.79
N GLN A 118 17.47 1.75 -2.30
CA GLN A 118 18.72 1.12 -2.70
C GLN A 118 18.74 0.91 -4.22
N ALA A 119 19.66 1.57 -4.89
CA ALA A 119 19.90 1.48 -6.33
C ALA A 119 21.39 1.28 -6.59
N VAL A 120 21.71 0.56 -7.67
CA VAL A 120 23.11 0.31 -8.04
C VAL A 120 23.81 1.64 -8.31
N GLY A 121 24.88 1.93 -7.55
CA GLY A 121 25.70 3.13 -7.72
C GLY A 121 25.33 4.34 -6.85
N LEU A 122 24.35 4.21 -5.95
CA LEU A 122 24.10 5.23 -4.93
C LEU A 122 25.02 5.02 -3.72
N ASN A 123 25.86 6.02 -3.41
CA ASN A 123 26.69 6.02 -2.20
C ASN A 123 25.93 6.73 -1.08
N SER A 124 25.16 6.01 -0.27
CA SER A 124 24.52 6.57 0.90
C SER A 124 25.51 6.86 2.03
N ASP A 125 25.27 7.93 2.78
CA ASP A 125 25.91 8.15 4.08
C ASP A 125 25.22 7.29 5.16
N TYR A 126 23.90 7.11 5.04
CA TYR A 126 23.10 6.36 5.98
C TYR A 126 22.05 5.48 5.30
N THR A 127 21.72 4.37 5.94
CA THR A 127 20.65 3.46 5.56
C THR A 127 19.60 3.41 6.67
N LEU A 128 18.34 3.64 6.34
CA LEU A 128 17.20 3.43 7.22
C LEU A 128 16.65 2.02 6.98
N ILE A 129 16.75 1.20 8.02
CA ILE A 129 16.19 -0.15 8.05
C ILE A 129 14.94 -0.13 8.90
N ALA A 130 13.84 -0.66 8.38
CA ALA A 130 12.55 -0.63 9.06
C ALA A 130 11.90 -2.01 9.18
N ASP A 131 11.03 -2.13 10.17
CA ASP A 131 10.27 -3.34 10.50
C ASP A 131 8.85 -2.92 10.89
N LEU A 132 7.91 -3.22 9.99
CA LEU A 132 6.49 -2.90 10.07
C LEU A 132 5.80 -4.01 10.89
N ARG A 133 5.78 -3.80 12.21
CA ARG A 133 5.28 -4.78 13.18
C ARG A 133 3.78 -4.90 13.19
N GLU A 134 3.09 -3.76 13.10
CA GLU A 134 1.64 -3.67 13.08
C GLU A 134 1.24 -2.75 11.94
N PHE A 135 0.29 -3.22 11.14
CA PHE A 135 -0.37 -2.45 10.10
C PHE A 135 -1.72 -3.08 9.82
N GLU A 136 -2.64 -2.89 10.76
CA GLU A 136 -3.86 -3.68 10.84
C GLU A 136 -5.01 -2.90 11.47
N ALA A 137 -6.22 -3.21 11.05
CA ALA A 137 -7.40 -2.90 11.83
C ALA A 137 -7.55 -3.90 12.97
N VAL A 138 -8.12 -3.47 14.08
CA VAL A 138 -8.32 -4.27 15.29
C VAL A 138 -9.77 -4.07 15.72
N SER A 139 -10.52 -5.16 15.80
CA SER A 139 -11.86 -5.11 16.38
C SER A 139 -11.75 -4.80 17.88
N VAL A 140 -12.36 -3.70 18.31
CA VAL A 140 -12.25 -3.16 19.68
C VAL A 140 -13.43 -3.53 20.60
N GLY A 141 -14.44 -4.22 20.07
CA GLY A 141 -15.66 -4.54 20.81
C GLY A 141 -16.57 -5.51 20.04
N GLY A 142 -17.89 -5.31 20.16
CA GLY A 142 -18.90 -6.07 19.40
C GLY A 142 -18.84 -5.79 17.90
N ALA A 143 -19.54 -6.59 17.10
CA ALA A 143 -19.51 -6.50 15.63
C ALA A 143 -19.88 -5.12 15.06
N ASP A 144 -20.62 -4.31 15.83
CA ASP A 144 -21.11 -3.00 15.41
C ASP A 144 -20.18 -1.84 15.82
N GLU A 145 -19.13 -2.08 16.62
CA GLU A 145 -18.20 -1.03 17.01
C GLU A 145 -17.19 -0.72 15.89
N PRO A 146 -16.93 0.58 15.59
CA PRO A 146 -15.90 0.96 14.63
C PRO A 146 -14.53 0.40 15.02
N VAL A 147 -13.87 -0.24 14.07
CA VAL A 147 -12.52 -0.79 14.27
C VAL A 147 -11.51 0.30 14.65
N GLY A 148 -10.48 -0.10 15.41
CA GLY A 148 -9.30 0.73 15.64
C GLY A 148 -8.16 0.29 14.75
N VAL A 149 -7.48 1.21 14.08
CA VAL A 149 -6.27 0.94 13.31
C VAL A 149 -5.04 1.08 14.20
N LEU A 150 -4.12 0.12 14.09
CA LEU A 150 -2.83 0.09 14.77
C LEU A 150 -1.70 0.05 13.73
N VAL A 151 -0.80 1.02 13.83
CA VAL A 151 0.42 1.08 13.03
C VAL A 151 1.62 1.13 13.97
N ARG A 152 2.60 0.25 13.76
CA ARG A 152 3.89 0.26 14.46
C ARG A 152 5.04 0.00 13.51
N LEU A 153 6.01 0.90 13.53
CA LEU A 153 7.22 0.85 12.74
C LEU A 153 8.43 0.95 13.68
N ASN A 154 9.29 -0.06 13.63
CA ASN A 154 10.61 0.01 14.24
C ASN A 154 11.60 0.50 13.19
N VAL A 155 12.41 1.48 13.52
CA VAL A 155 13.37 2.08 12.59
C VAL A 155 14.77 2.07 13.20
N LYS A 156 15.76 1.72 12.38
CA LYS A 156 17.18 1.81 12.69
C LYS A 156 17.85 2.73 11.70
N VAL A 157 18.78 3.54 12.19
CA VAL A 157 19.69 4.34 11.36
C VAL A 157 21.05 3.65 11.37
N VAL A 158 21.53 3.29 10.19
CA VAL A 158 22.81 2.64 9.96
C VAL A 158 23.75 3.62 9.27
N ALA A 159 24.93 3.86 9.82
CA ALA A 159 25.97 4.68 9.20
C ALA A 159 26.83 3.83 8.26
N GLU A 160 26.97 4.28 7.02
CA GLU A 160 27.74 3.63 5.96
C GLU A 160 29.15 4.22 5.83
N PRO A 161 30.12 3.47 5.25
CA PRO A 161 30.05 2.08 4.80
C PRO A 161 30.33 1.07 5.94
N ARG A 162 30.46 1.54 7.18
CA ARG A 162 30.84 0.68 8.31
C ARG A 162 29.71 -0.24 8.77
N GLY A 163 28.48 0.00 8.32
CA GLY A 163 27.30 -0.78 8.72
C GLY A 163 26.96 -0.65 10.20
N LEU A 164 27.29 0.49 10.83
CA LEU A 164 27.09 0.68 12.27
C LEU A 164 25.69 1.21 12.57
N ILE A 165 24.92 0.53 13.41
CA ILE A 165 23.65 1.06 13.91
C ILE A 165 23.95 2.19 14.90
N ILE A 166 23.64 3.42 14.52
CA ILE A 166 23.87 4.61 15.35
C ILE A 166 22.65 4.97 16.21
N ALA A 167 21.46 4.55 15.78
CA ALA A 167 20.21 4.80 16.50
C ALA A 167 19.16 3.74 16.17
N SER A 168 18.26 3.46 17.12
CA SER A 168 17.11 2.56 16.95
C SER A 168 15.95 3.03 17.81
N GLU A 169 14.75 3.15 17.23
CA GLU A 169 13.54 3.56 17.95
C GLU A 169 12.27 2.90 17.37
N SER A 170 11.21 2.83 18.17
CA SER A 170 9.90 2.29 17.79
C SER A 170 8.83 3.37 17.85
N PHE A 171 8.06 3.48 16.78
CA PHE A 171 6.97 4.45 16.64
C PHE A 171 5.66 3.70 16.48
N ALA A 172 4.66 4.05 17.28
CA ALA A 172 3.33 3.47 17.18
C ALA A 172 2.26 4.54 17.26
N ALA A 173 1.15 4.33 16.55
CA ALA A 173 -0.05 5.12 16.63
C ALA A 173 -1.29 4.24 16.54
N ARG A 174 -2.34 4.66 17.25
CA ARG A 174 -3.67 4.07 17.17
C ARG A 174 -4.67 5.15 16.80
N THR A 175 -5.52 4.86 15.83
CA THR A 175 -6.61 5.75 15.40
C THR A 175 -7.89 4.94 15.29
N ARG A 176 -9.01 5.44 15.82
CA ARG A 176 -10.32 4.80 15.66
C ARG A 176 -10.94 5.26 14.33
N ALA A 177 -11.50 4.34 13.56
CA ALA A 177 -12.28 4.67 12.36
C ALA A 177 -13.61 5.34 12.74
N ALA A 178 -14.11 6.25 11.90
CA ALA A 178 -15.40 6.90 12.15
C ALA A 178 -16.57 5.91 12.02
N SER A 179 -16.46 4.93 11.12
CA SER A 179 -17.38 3.81 10.98
C SER A 179 -16.63 2.53 10.56
N ASN A 180 -17.36 1.45 10.34
CA ASN A 180 -16.83 0.20 9.75
C ASN A 180 -16.82 0.22 8.21
N GLY A 181 -17.29 1.31 7.57
CA GLY A 181 -17.13 1.54 6.14
C GLY A 181 -15.65 1.72 5.79
N PHE A 182 -15.20 1.10 4.69
CA PHE A 182 -13.77 1.00 4.44
C PHE A 182 -13.09 2.36 4.15
N ASP A 183 -13.80 3.35 3.62
CA ASP A 183 -13.26 4.70 3.44
C ASP A 183 -12.83 5.32 4.78
N ASP A 184 -13.65 5.19 5.83
CA ASP A 184 -13.32 5.68 7.18
C ASP A 184 -12.18 4.87 7.82
N VAL A 185 -12.10 3.58 7.49
CA VAL A 185 -10.99 2.71 7.94
C VAL A 185 -9.69 3.12 7.26
N ALA A 186 -9.71 3.37 5.95
CA ALA A 186 -8.57 3.86 5.19
C ALA A 186 -8.10 5.23 5.70
N GLU A 187 -9.02 6.14 6.04
CA GLU A 187 -8.69 7.41 6.69
C GLU A 187 -8.01 7.19 8.05
N ALA A 188 -8.49 6.25 8.87
CA ALA A 188 -7.84 5.92 10.13
C ALA A 188 -6.43 5.33 9.95
N PHE A 189 -6.21 4.55 8.89
CA PHE A 189 -4.87 4.10 8.46
C PHE A 189 -3.97 5.27 8.08
N ASP A 190 -4.45 6.18 7.24
CA ASP A 190 -3.71 7.36 6.81
C ASP A 190 -3.29 8.23 8.01
N GLN A 191 -4.23 8.50 8.93
CA GLN A 191 -3.96 9.27 10.15
C GLN A 191 -2.98 8.56 11.09
N ALA A 192 -3.11 7.24 11.28
CA ALA A 192 -2.20 6.47 12.14
C ALA A 192 -0.78 6.41 11.55
N LEU A 193 -0.68 6.06 10.26
CA LEU A 193 0.59 6.01 9.55
C LEU A 193 1.25 7.38 9.47
N GLY A 194 0.50 8.45 9.17
CA GLY A 194 1.02 9.81 9.12
C GLY A 194 1.63 10.28 10.45
N LYS A 195 1.06 9.88 11.60
CA LYS A 195 1.66 10.13 12.93
C LYS A 195 2.98 9.37 13.12
N VAL A 196 3.03 8.11 12.67
CA VAL A 196 4.23 7.26 12.73
C VAL A 196 5.33 7.81 11.81
N LEU A 197 5.01 8.14 10.57
CA LEU A 197 5.93 8.70 9.58
C LEU A 197 6.50 10.03 10.06
N ARG A 198 5.69 10.95 10.57
CA ARG A 198 6.18 12.23 11.12
C ARG A 198 7.27 12.01 12.15
N ARG A 199 6.98 11.19 13.16
CA ARG A 199 7.89 10.94 14.29
C ARG A 199 9.15 10.21 13.83
N ALA A 200 9.03 9.22 12.95
CA ALA A 200 10.15 8.47 12.41
C ALA A 200 11.09 9.37 11.59
N VAL A 201 10.54 10.26 10.75
CA VAL A 201 11.32 11.23 9.96
C VAL A 201 12.04 12.23 10.88
N GLU A 202 11.31 12.87 11.79
CA GLU A 202 11.89 13.88 12.68
C GLU A 202 13.00 13.28 13.55
N TRP A 203 12.76 12.10 14.11
CA TRP A 203 13.76 11.37 14.88
C TRP A 203 14.96 10.96 14.03
N GLY A 204 14.73 10.35 12.86
CA GLY A 204 15.81 9.84 12.00
C GLY A 204 16.73 10.96 11.54
N VAL A 205 16.16 12.10 11.13
CA VAL A 205 16.92 13.29 10.74
C VAL A 205 17.74 13.85 11.91
N ARG A 206 17.16 13.93 13.11
CA ARG A 206 17.89 14.40 14.32
C ARG A 206 19.01 13.44 14.71
N ALA A 207 18.80 12.12 14.61
CA ALA A 207 19.82 11.12 14.86
C ALA A 207 21.00 11.25 13.87
N ILE A 208 20.70 11.38 12.58
CA ILE A 208 21.71 11.62 11.53
C ILE A 208 22.46 12.93 11.80
N ALA A 209 21.76 13.99 12.19
CA ALA A 209 22.39 15.27 12.47
C ALA A 209 23.35 15.23 13.67
N ALA A 210 22.96 14.51 14.73
CA ALA A 210 23.80 14.32 15.90
C ALA A 210 25.07 13.53 15.57
N ASP A 211 24.95 12.44 14.82
CA ASP A 211 26.09 11.63 14.38
C ASP A 211 27.02 12.41 13.44
N ALA A 212 26.45 13.14 12.46
CA ALA A 212 27.24 13.92 11.52
C ALA A 212 27.99 15.11 12.14
N ALA A 213 27.64 15.51 13.37
CA ALA A 213 28.29 16.60 14.10
C ALA A 213 29.40 16.12 15.05
N GLY A 214 29.46 14.82 15.35
CA GLY A 214 30.52 14.19 16.17
C GLY A 214 31.72 13.76 15.35
#